data_AF-A0A1V1TP35-F1
#
_entry.id   AF-A0A1V1TP35-F1
#
_cell.length_a   1.000
_cell.length_b   1.000
_cell.length_c   1.000
_cell.angle_alpha   90.00
_cell.angle_beta   90.00
_cell.angle_gamma   90.00
#
_symmetry.space_group_name_H-M   'P 1'
#
loop_
_entity.id
_entity.type
_entity.pdbx_description
1 polymer ?
#
loop_
_entity_poly.entity_id
_entity_poly.type
_entity_poly.pdbx_seq_one_letter_code
_entity_poly.pdbx_strand_id
1 'polypeptide(L)'
;MGVRLPGSETLEEFWDVLEDGRDLYERILITHFGATGSRPNTTRTPYGVFLKRPGYFGRHLFKMSPREARETDPQQRLLLLAAYEVLEMLATRQMAP
;
A
#
# COMPACT_ATOMS: atom_id res chain seq x y z
N MET A 1 -7.85 13.50 2.89
CA MET A 1 -7.29 12.25 3.47
C MET A 1 -6.61 11.51 2.34
N GLY A 2 -5.44 10.92 2.57
CA GLY A 2 -4.69 10.17 1.56
C GLY A 2 -4.33 8.81 2.13
N VAL A 3 -4.70 7.76 1.42
CA VAL A 3 -4.44 6.37 1.78
C VAL A 3 -4.19 5.58 0.51
N ARG A 4 -3.35 4.54 0.62
CA ARG A 4 -3.21 3.50 -0.40
C ARG A 4 -3.58 2.18 0.26
N LEU A 5 -4.56 1.52 -0.33
CA LEU A 5 -5.15 0.31 0.23
C LEU A 5 -5.13 -0.78 -0.84
N PRO A 6 -5.36 -2.04 -0.47
CA PRO A 6 -5.48 -3.07 -1.49
C PRO A 6 -6.57 -2.73 -2.51
N GLY A 7 -6.29 -3.01 -3.78
CA GLY A 7 -7.19 -2.69 -4.89
C GLY A 7 -7.36 -1.19 -5.21
N SER A 8 -6.68 -0.28 -4.50
CA SER A 8 -6.88 1.16 -4.64
C SER A 8 -5.62 1.99 -4.34
N GLU A 9 -5.28 2.89 -5.25
CA GLU A 9 -4.16 3.84 -5.07
C GLU A 9 -4.62 5.25 -4.73
N THR A 10 -5.94 5.49 -4.76
CA THR A 10 -6.59 6.75 -4.38
C THR A 10 -7.78 6.47 -3.45
N LEU A 11 -8.30 7.52 -2.82
CA LEU A 11 -9.47 7.42 -1.95
C LEU A 11 -10.74 7.10 -2.77
N GLU A 12 -10.83 7.65 -3.97
CA GLU A 12 -11.92 7.43 -4.91
C GLU A 12 -11.97 5.97 -5.37
N GLU A 13 -10.82 5.41 -5.79
CA GLU A 13 -10.73 3.99 -6.16
C GLU A 13 -11.07 3.08 -4.97
N PHE A 14 -10.71 3.48 -3.76
CA PHE A 14 -11.06 2.72 -2.56
C PHE A 14 -12.57 2.72 -2.32
N TRP A 15 -13.24 3.84 -2.59
CA TRP A 15 -14.69 3.91 -2.48
C TRP A 15 -15.37 2.99 -3.50
N ASP A 16 -14.88 2.97 -4.74
CA ASP A 16 -15.38 2.03 -5.76
C ASP A 16 -15.20 0.56 -5.32
N VAL A 17 -14.10 0.22 -4.63
CA VAL A 17 -13.90 -1.13 -4.05
C VAL A 17 -15.02 -1.48 -3.08
N LEU A 18 -15.41 -0.53 -2.22
CA LEU A 18 -16.43 -0.74 -1.20
C LEU A 18 -17.84 -0.81 -1.81
N GLU A 19 -18.16 0.10 -2.74
CA GLU A 19 -19.47 0.13 -3.41
C GLU A 19 -19.72 -1.14 -4.22
N ASP A 20 -18.70 -1.63 -4.91
CA ASP A 20 -18.77 -2.86 -5.70
C ASP A 20 -18.71 -4.15 -4.85
N GLY A 21 -18.38 -4.03 -3.54
CA GLY A 21 -18.19 -5.18 -2.66
C GLY A 21 -17.10 -6.15 -3.12
N ARG A 22 -16.00 -5.63 -3.70
CA ARG A 22 -14.95 -6.45 -4.34
C ARG A 22 -14.20 -7.31 -3.33
N ASP A 23 -14.10 -8.61 -3.61
CA ASP A 23 -13.20 -9.53 -2.92
C ASP A 23 -11.77 -9.37 -3.46
N LEU A 24 -10.85 -8.96 -2.59
CA LEU A 24 -9.45 -8.71 -2.90
C LEU A 24 -8.50 -9.74 -2.28
N TYR A 25 -9.03 -10.85 -1.75
CA TYR A 25 -8.20 -11.92 -1.20
C TYR A 25 -7.38 -12.58 -2.31
N GLU A 26 -6.07 -12.54 -2.14
CA GLU A 26 -5.13 -13.20 -3.03
C GLU A 26 -4.38 -14.30 -2.27
N ARG A 27 -4.03 -15.37 -2.99
CA ARG A 27 -3.24 -16.44 -2.41
C ARG A 27 -1.81 -15.96 -2.18
N ILE A 28 -1.34 -16.08 -0.95
CA ILE A 28 0.04 -15.75 -0.60
C ILE A 28 0.97 -16.77 -1.26
N LEU A 29 1.99 -16.30 -1.99
CA LEU A 29 2.97 -17.16 -2.67
C LEU A 29 4.00 -17.82 -1.72
N ILE A 30 3.92 -17.53 -0.41
CA ILE A 30 4.85 -18.07 0.58
C ILE A 30 4.53 -19.55 0.80
N THR A 31 5.52 -20.42 0.58
CA THR A 31 5.45 -21.88 0.64
C THR A 31 5.24 -22.46 2.05
N HIS A 32 4.99 -21.61 3.05
CA HIS A 32 4.99 -21.97 4.47
C HIS A 32 3.56 -22.12 5.02
N PHE A 33 2.64 -22.66 4.22
CA PHE A 33 1.28 -22.92 4.66
C PHE A 33 1.20 -24.23 5.45
N GLY A 34 0.61 -24.19 6.64
CA GLY A 34 0.41 -25.35 7.52
C GLY A 34 -1.00 -25.36 8.10
N ALA A 35 -1.91 -26.14 7.50
CA ALA A 35 -3.32 -26.18 7.89
C ALA A 35 -3.55 -26.50 9.38
N THR A 36 -2.71 -27.35 9.98
CA THR A 36 -2.82 -27.79 11.37
C THR A 36 -2.13 -26.86 12.38
N GLY A 37 -1.30 -25.90 11.93
CA GLY A 37 -0.52 -25.02 12.81
C GLY A 37 0.54 -25.72 13.66
N SER A 38 0.77 -27.03 13.46
CA SER A 38 1.68 -27.83 14.29
C SER A 38 3.15 -27.75 13.86
N ARG A 39 3.43 -27.20 12.66
CA ARG A 39 4.79 -27.05 12.12
C ARG A 39 5.32 -25.65 12.45
N PRO A 40 6.51 -25.53 13.05
CA PRO A 40 7.18 -24.23 13.22
C PRO A 40 7.31 -23.49 11.89
N ASN A 41 7.29 -22.16 11.95
CA ASN A 41 7.38 -21.28 10.77
C ASN A 41 6.30 -21.52 9.71
N THR A 42 5.08 -21.91 10.11
CA THR A 42 3.94 -22.03 9.17
C THR A 42 2.79 -21.09 9.51
N THR A 43 2.07 -20.63 8.50
CA THR A 43 0.82 -19.87 8.63
C THR A 43 -0.38 -20.76 8.38
N ARG A 44 -1.46 -20.53 9.13
CA ARG A 44 -2.77 -21.19 8.91
C ARG A 44 -3.62 -20.47 7.86
N THR A 45 -3.22 -19.28 7.43
CA THR A 45 -3.96 -18.48 6.44
C THR A 45 -3.14 -18.42 5.16
N PRO A 46 -3.62 -19.00 4.03
CA PRO A 46 -2.93 -18.96 2.75
C PRO A 46 -3.30 -17.73 1.92
N TYR A 47 -4.08 -16.80 2.49
CA TYR A 47 -4.61 -15.62 1.80
C TYR A 47 -4.15 -14.33 2.48
N GLY A 48 -3.92 -13.31 1.68
CA GLY A 48 -3.64 -11.95 2.11
C GLY A 48 -4.30 -10.96 1.17
N VAL A 49 -4.20 -9.69 1.50
CA VAL A 49 -4.72 -8.59 0.67
C VAL A 49 -3.58 -7.60 0.51
N PHE A 50 -3.17 -7.33 -0.73
CA PHE A 50 -1.88 -6.71 -1.01
C PHE A 50 -2.03 -5.37 -1.72
N LEU A 51 -1.07 -4.47 -1.45
CA LEU A 51 -0.90 -3.29 -2.27
C LEU A 51 -0.42 -3.69 -3.67
N LYS A 52 -0.92 -3.00 -4.70
CA LYS A 52 -0.54 -3.24 -6.10
C LYS A 52 0.94 -2.94 -6.37
N ARG A 53 1.49 -1.91 -5.72
CA ARG A 53 2.87 -1.42 -5.93
C ARG A 53 3.58 -1.10 -4.60
N PRO A 54 3.86 -2.10 -3.74
CA PRO A 54 4.35 -1.88 -2.37
C PRO A 54 5.77 -1.27 -2.27
N GLY A 55 6.48 -1.13 -3.39
CA GLY A 55 7.82 -0.51 -3.45
C GLY A 55 7.89 0.79 -4.25
N TYR A 56 6.77 1.25 -4.83
CA TYR A 56 6.76 2.47 -5.63
C TYR A 56 6.96 3.69 -4.74
N PHE A 57 8.04 4.44 -4.98
CA PHE A 57 8.40 5.60 -4.16
C PHE A 57 9.19 6.63 -4.97
N GLY A 58 8.71 7.87 -4.97
CA GLY A 58 9.32 8.99 -5.67
C GLY A 58 10.55 9.56 -4.94
N ARG A 59 11.66 8.84 -4.88
CA ARG A 59 12.87 9.25 -4.12
C ARG A 59 13.37 10.67 -4.40
N HIS A 60 13.22 11.16 -5.63
CA HIS A 60 13.66 12.49 -6.04
C HIS A 60 12.86 13.60 -5.37
N LEU A 61 11.57 13.38 -5.16
CA LEU A 61 10.66 14.30 -4.47
C LEU A 61 11.12 14.54 -3.03
N PHE A 62 11.57 13.47 -2.37
CA PHE A 62 12.04 13.50 -0.99
C PHE A 62 13.56 13.75 -0.86
N LYS A 63 14.24 14.08 -1.97
CA LYS A 63 15.69 14.33 -2.01
C LYS A 63 16.54 13.18 -1.45
N MET A 64 16.06 11.94 -1.58
CA MET A 64 16.76 10.75 -1.11
C MET A 64 17.66 10.13 -2.18
N SER A 65 18.83 9.67 -1.76
CA SER A 65 19.71 8.89 -2.64
C SER A 65 19.12 7.51 -2.97
N PRO A 66 19.54 6.82 -4.06
CA PRO A 66 19.06 5.47 -4.35
C PRO A 66 19.33 4.46 -3.23
N ARG A 67 20.48 4.60 -2.54
CA ARG A 67 20.86 3.74 -1.43
C ARG A 67 19.94 3.99 -0.24
N GLU A 68 19.81 5.25 0.16
CA GLU A 68 18.93 5.64 1.27
C GLU A 68 17.50 5.16 1.06
N ALA A 69 16.90 5.45 -0.09
CA ALA A 69 15.52 5.05 -0.38
C ALA A 69 15.31 3.52 -0.40
N ARG A 70 16.37 2.73 -0.66
CA ARG A 70 16.30 1.26 -0.61
C ARG A 70 16.32 0.74 0.83
N GLU A 71 17.14 1.37 1.67
CA GLU A 71 17.27 1.02 3.09
C GLU A 71 16.13 1.58 3.95
N THR A 72 15.40 2.59 3.46
CA THR A 72 14.22 3.12 4.14
C THR A 72 13.11 2.07 4.19
N ASP A 73 12.57 1.87 5.40
CA ASP A 73 11.44 0.98 5.65
C ASP A 73 10.28 1.30 4.66
N PRO A 74 9.70 0.28 3.99
CA PRO A 74 8.62 0.48 3.02
C PRO A 74 7.40 1.22 3.59
N GLN A 75 7.07 1.03 4.87
CA GLN A 75 5.94 1.70 5.52
C GLN A 75 6.22 3.18 5.71
N GLN A 76 7.45 3.55 6.06
CA GLN A 76 7.87 4.96 6.12
C GLN A 76 7.80 5.63 4.74
N ARG A 77 8.25 4.93 3.69
CA ARG A 77 8.14 5.43 2.30
C ARG A 77 6.68 5.61 1.86
N LEU A 78 5.80 4.68 2.25
CA LEU A 78 4.37 4.77 1.97
C LEU A 78 3.73 5.96 2.69
N LEU A 79 4.08 6.18 3.97
CA LEU A 79 3.61 7.32 4.75
C LEU A 79 4.01 8.65 4.12
N LEU A 80 5.26 8.79 3.69
CA LEU A 80 5.76 9.99 3.02
C LEU A 80 4.99 10.28 1.73
N LEU A 81 4.72 9.25 0.92
CA LEU A 81 3.94 9.40 -0.31
C LEU A 81 2.50 9.83 -0.02
N ALA A 82 1.82 9.18 0.93
CA ALA A 82 0.44 9.51 1.30
C ALA A 82 0.33 10.92 1.88
N ALA A 83 1.31 11.35 2.69
CA ALA A 83 1.35 12.71 3.23
C ALA A 83 1.51 13.74 2.12
N TYR A 84 2.36 13.46 1.12
CA TYR A 84 2.53 14.34 -0.03
C TYR A 84 1.26 14.44 -0.89
N GLU A 85 0.61 13.31 -1.19
CA GLU A 85 -0.65 13.28 -1.94
C GLU A 85 -1.73 14.14 -1.27
N VAL A 86 -1.82 14.12 0.07
CA VAL A 86 -2.73 15.01 0.82
C VAL A 86 -2.39 16.48 0.62
N LEU A 87 -1.11 16.84 0.66
CA LEU A 87 -0.67 18.23 0.46
C LEU A 87 -0.99 18.72 -0.96
N GLU A 88 -0.79 17.89 -1.98
CA GLU A 88 -1.16 18.23 -3.37
C GLU A 88 -2.67 18.41 -3.54
N MET A 89 -3.49 17.54 -2.94
CA MET A 89 -4.95 17.65 -2.97
C MET A 89 -5.44 18.95 -2.31
N LEU A 90 -4.80 19.37 -1.21
CA LEU A 90 -5.14 20.63 -0.54
C LEU A 90 -4.75 21.85 -1.38
N ALA A 91 -3.58 21.82 -2.01
CA ALA A 91 -3.11 22.91 -2.86
C ALA A 91 -3.98 23.08 -4.11
N THR A 92 -4.39 21.98 -4.74
CA THR A 92 -5.24 22.01 -5.94
C THR A 92 -6.67 22.47 -5.63
N ARG A 93 -7.24 22.09 -4.49
CA ARG A 93 -8.58 22.56 -4.07
C ARG A 93 -8.65 24.06 -3.74
N GLN A 94 -7.54 24.69 -3.37
CA GLN A 94 -7.51 26.14 -3.13
C GLN A 94 -7.49 26.98 -4.42
N MET A 95 -7.27 26.36 -5.59
CA MET A 95 -7.28 27.04 -6.90
C MET A 95 -8.56 26.80 -7.72
N ALA A 96 -9.55 26.06 -7.17
CA ALA A 96 -10.86 25.92 -7.80
C ALA A 96 -11.73 27.15 -7.42
N PRO A 97 -12.29 27.89 -8.40
CA PRO A 97 -13.11 29.09 -8.15
C PRO A 97 -14.44 28.79 -7.46
#